data_AF-A0A7C8A631-F1
#
_entry.id   AF-A0A7C8A631-F1
#
_cell.length_a   1.000
_cell.length_b   1.000
_cell.length_c   1.000
_cell.angle_alpha   90.00
_cell.angle_beta   90.00
_cell.angle_gamma   90.00
#
_symmetry.space_group_name_H-M   'P 1'
#
loop_
_entity.id
_entity.type
_entity.pdbx_description
1 polymer ?
#
loop_
_entity_poly.entity_id
_entity_poly.type
_entity_poly.pdbx_seq_one_letter_code
_entity_poly.pdbx_strand_id
1 'polypeptide(L)'
;MEQINQEKGSILYDFIDESGFYKGTAAKDSRSLMNLTFRLPNEDLEKKFVAEGLEEGLGGLKGHRSVGGCRASIYNATGIDAVKALVGFMSEFERKEG
;
A
#
# COMPACT_ATOMS: atom_id res chain seq x y z
N MET A 1 21.25 3.71 1.17
CA MET A 1 20.10 2.94 1.72
C MET A 1 18.91 3.85 1.97
N GLU A 2 19.09 4.96 2.66
CA GLU A 2 18.00 5.91 2.96
C GLU A 2 17.32 6.50 1.71
N GLN A 3 18.09 6.96 0.73
CA GLN A 3 17.57 7.46 -0.55
C GLN A 3 16.68 6.43 -1.29
N ILE A 4 17.07 5.15 -1.27
CA ILE A 4 16.28 4.08 -1.91
C ILE A 4 14.95 3.86 -1.17
N ASN A 5 14.95 3.96 0.16
CA ASN A 5 13.71 3.83 0.94
C ASN A 5 12.79 5.05 0.78
N GLN A 6 13.37 6.24 0.62
CA GLN A 6 12.62 7.44 0.25
C GLN A 6 11.96 7.26 -1.12
N GLU A 7 12.71 6.84 -2.14
CA GLU A 7 12.17 6.58 -3.48
C GLU A 7 11.04 5.55 -3.46
N LYS A 8 11.25 4.40 -2.81
CA LYS A 8 10.20 3.38 -2.64
C LYS A 8 8.96 3.92 -1.92
N GLY A 9 9.16 4.65 -0.83
CA GLY A 9 8.07 5.24 -0.06
C GLY A 9 7.28 6.26 -0.88
N SER A 10 7.98 7.12 -1.63
CA SER A 10 7.40 8.12 -2.53
C SER A 10 6.51 7.46 -3.59
N ILE A 11 7.03 6.46 -4.32
CA ILE A 11 6.24 5.75 -5.37
C ILE A 11 4.87 5.29 -4.85
N LEU A 12 4.81 4.73 -3.65
CA LEU A 12 3.54 4.25 -3.09
C LEU A 12 2.66 5.40 -2.57
N TYR A 13 3.24 6.35 -1.82
CA TYR A 13 2.47 7.45 -1.24
C TYR A 13 1.98 8.46 -2.28
N ASP A 14 2.76 8.71 -3.33
CA ASP A 14 2.38 9.56 -4.44
C ASP A 14 1.16 8.96 -5.14
N PHE A 15 1.19 7.65 -5.43
CA PHE A 15 0.03 6.95 -5.99
C PHE A 15 -1.20 7.02 -5.07
N ILE A 16 -1.04 6.80 -3.76
CA ILE A 16 -2.14 6.90 -2.79
C ILE A 16 -2.70 8.32 -2.71
N ASP A 17 -1.85 9.35 -2.80
CA ASP A 17 -2.27 10.75 -2.68
C ASP A 17 -2.91 11.28 -3.97
N GLU A 18 -2.52 10.75 -5.12
CA GLU A 18 -3.13 11.05 -6.43
C GLU A 18 -4.43 10.27 -6.65
N SER A 19 -4.55 9.08 -6.05
CA SER A 19 -5.76 8.26 -6.08
C SER A 19 -6.88 8.87 -5.21
N GLY A 20 -8.12 8.76 -5.69
CA GLY A 20 -9.31 9.07 -4.89
C GLY A 20 -9.85 7.88 -4.10
N PHE A 21 -9.35 6.67 -4.40
CA PHE A 21 -9.83 5.41 -3.87
C PHE A 21 -9.09 4.97 -2.61
N TYR A 22 -7.77 5.19 -2.58
CA TYR A 22 -6.93 4.87 -1.42
C TYR A 22 -6.76 6.08 -0.50
N LYS A 23 -6.67 5.84 0.81
CA LYS A 23 -6.43 6.91 1.78
C LYS A 23 -5.37 6.53 2.79
N GLY A 24 -4.25 7.26 2.80
CA GLY A 24 -3.24 7.14 3.85
C GLY A 24 -3.81 7.49 5.23
N THR A 25 -3.42 6.74 6.26
CA THR A 25 -3.92 6.94 7.64
C THR A 25 -3.10 7.96 8.43
N ALA A 26 -1.81 8.11 8.11
CA ALA A 26 -0.91 9.07 8.76
C ALA A 26 -0.92 10.43 8.05
N ALA A 27 -0.72 11.50 8.83
CA ALA A 27 -0.44 12.84 8.29
C ALA A 27 0.81 12.80 7.41
N LYS A 28 0.85 13.61 6.34
CA LYS A 28 1.88 13.53 5.30
C LYS A 28 3.31 13.67 5.84
N ASP A 29 3.50 14.54 6.82
CA ASP A 29 4.78 14.81 7.51
C ASP A 29 5.20 13.71 8.49
N SER A 30 4.27 12.83 8.88
CA SER A 30 4.45 11.79 9.89
C SER A 30 4.46 10.38 9.29
N ARG A 31 4.50 10.28 7.95
CA ARG A 31 4.47 9.02 7.22
C ARG A 31 5.75 8.21 7.41
N SER A 32 5.58 6.93 7.73
CA SER A 32 6.69 5.99 7.75
C SER A 32 7.11 5.62 6.34
N LEU A 33 8.42 5.60 6.07
CA LEU A 33 9.02 5.06 4.85
C LEU A 33 9.16 3.53 4.88
N MET A 34 8.76 2.88 5.97
CA MET A 34 8.92 1.44 6.17
C MET A 34 7.58 0.72 6.32
N ASN A 35 6.60 1.36 6.97
CA ASN A 35 5.29 0.78 7.24
C ASN A 35 4.19 1.74 6.80
N LEU A 36 3.85 1.65 5.52
CA LEU A 36 2.84 2.50 4.91
C LEU A 36 1.48 1.90 5.23
N THR A 37 0.59 2.70 5.81
CA THR A 37 -0.75 2.25 6.22
C THR A 37 -1.79 3.08 5.51
N PHE A 38 -2.81 2.40 4.98
CA PHE A 38 -3.83 3.00 4.14
C PHE A 38 -5.16 2.26 4.26
N ARG A 39 -6.23 2.93 3.85
CA ARG A 39 -7.61 2.44 3.83
C ARG A 39 -8.14 2.45 2.41
N LEU A 40 -9.11 1.58 2.15
CA LEU A 40 -9.95 1.59 0.95
C LEU A 40 -11.32 2.19 1.32
N PRO A 41 -12.25 2.41 0.37
CA PRO A 41 -13.53 3.05 0.66
C PRO A 41 -14.39 2.32 1.71
N ASN A 42 -14.24 1.00 1.86
CA ASN A 42 -14.90 0.20 2.90
C ASN A 42 -14.10 -1.07 3.23
N GLU A 43 -14.45 -1.73 4.34
CA GLU A 43 -13.74 -2.91 4.84
C GLU A 43 -13.90 -4.17 3.96
N ASP A 44 -14.97 -4.27 3.17
CA ASP A 44 -15.15 -5.42 2.28
C ASP A 44 -14.18 -5.36 1.10
N LEU A 45 -13.94 -4.15 0.58
CA LEU A 45 -12.88 -3.89 -0.38
C LEU A 45 -11.49 -4.14 0.23
N GLU A 46 -11.25 -3.78 1.50
CA GLU A 46 -9.99 -4.09 2.18
C GLU A 46 -9.75 -5.61 2.28
N LYS A 47 -10.78 -6.39 2.62
CA LYS A 47 -10.69 -7.87 2.67
C LYS A 47 -10.39 -8.44 1.29
N LYS A 48 -11.10 -7.95 0.26
CA LYS A 48 -10.92 -8.40 -1.13
C LYS A 48 -9.52 -8.06 -1.64
N PHE A 49 -9.05 -6.84 -1.42
CA PHE A 49 -7.69 -6.38 -1.77
C PHE A 49 -6.61 -7.27 -1.14
N VAL A 50 -6.74 -7.61 0.15
CA VAL A 50 -5.78 -8.48 0.83
C VAL A 50 -5.81 -9.91 0.28
N ALA A 51 -6.99 -10.42 -0.08
CA ALA A 51 -7.13 -11.76 -0.66
C ALA A 51 -6.51 -11.83 -2.07
N GLU A 52 -6.88 -10.90 -2.96
CA GLU A 52 -6.35 -10.85 -4.32
C GLU A 52 -4.84 -10.57 -4.33
N GLY A 53 -4.37 -9.67 -3.45
CA GLY A 53 -2.94 -9.40 -3.32
C GLY A 53 -2.17 -10.66 -2.93
N LEU A 54 -2.71 -11.52 -2.06
CA LEU A 54 -2.08 -12.79 -1.71
C LEU A 54 -2.00 -13.76 -2.91
N GLU A 55 -3.04 -13.79 -3.75
CA GLU A 55 -3.07 -14.60 -4.98
C GLU A 55 -2.02 -14.14 -6.00
N GLU A 56 -1.78 -12.82 -6.09
CA GLU A 56 -0.73 -12.19 -6.92
C GLU A 56 0.68 -12.26 -6.29
N GLY A 57 0.83 -12.97 -5.16
CA GLY A 57 2.11 -13.10 -4.45
C GLY A 57 2.52 -11.88 -3.62
N LEU A 58 1.66 -10.87 -3.48
CA LEU A 58 1.81 -9.69 -2.65
C LEU A 58 1.29 -9.95 -1.23
N GLY A 59 1.99 -10.81 -0.50
CA GLY A 59 1.66 -11.15 0.88
C GLY A 59 1.89 -10.01 1.89
N GLY A 60 1.28 -10.14 3.08
CA GLY A 60 1.55 -9.24 4.21
C GLY A 60 0.84 -7.88 4.17
N LEU A 61 -0.12 -7.70 3.24
CA LEU A 61 -0.86 -6.46 3.06
C LEU A 61 -1.93 -6.18 4.12
N LYS A 62 -2.26 -7.17 4.97
CA LYS A 62 -3.26 -7.01 6.02
C LYS A 62 -2.78 -6.03 7.09
N GLY A 63 -3.59 -5.02 7.38
CA GLY A 63 -3.36 -4.09 8.48
C GLY A 63 -3.38 -4.75 9.85
N HIS A 64 -2.97 -4.00 10.88
CA HIS A 64 -2.92 -4.53 12.23
C HIS A 64 -4.34 -4.74 12.79
N ARG A 65 -4.55 -5.86 13.51
CA ARG A 65 -5.87 -6.32 13.99
C ARG A 65 -6.67 -5.26 14.76
N SER A 66 -5.99 -4.35 15.46
CA SER A 66 -6.64 -3.32 16.28
C SER A 66 -7.09 -2.09 15.51
N VAL A 67 -6.61 -1.89 14.28
CA VAL A 67 -6.89 -0.68 13.48
C VAL A 67 -7.52 -0.98 12.11
N GLY A 68 -7.45 -2.24 11.66
CA GLY A 68 -7.97 -2.65 10.36
C GLY A 68 -7.12 -2.10 9.19
N GLY A 69 -7.73 -1.97 8.01
CA GLY A 69 -7.07 -1.42 6.84
C GLY A 69 -6.01 -2.32 6.23
N CYS A 70 -5.16 -1.67 5.43
CA CYS A 70 -4.05 -2.29 4.73
C CYS A 70 -2.72 -1.70 5.22
N ARG A 71 -1.66 -2.49 5.08
CA ARG A 71 -0.29 -2.08 5.38
C ARG A 71 0.69 -2.64 4.37
N ALA A 72 1.52 -1.79 3.77
CA ALA A 72 2.68 -2.20 2.99
C ALA A 72 3.96 -2.00 3.83
N SER A 73 4.63 -3.09 4.16
CA SER A 73 5.90 -3.07 4.89
C SER A 73 7.08 -3.23 3.90
N ILE A 74 7.76 -2.13 3.58
CA ILE A 74 8.76 -2.04 2.49
C ILE A 74 10.20 -1.86 3.00
N TYR A 75 10.62 -2.73 3.92
CA TYR A 75 11.95 -2.71 4.53
C TYR A 75 13.10 -2.74 3.50
N ASN A 76 14.33 -2.59 3.97
CA ASN A 76 15.53 -2.53 3.13
C ASN A 76 15.65 -3.69 2.12
N ALA A 77 15.19 -4.89 2.47
CA ALA A 77 15.22 -6.07 1.60
C ALA A 77 14.16 -6.05 0.49
N THR A 78 13.13 -5.21 0.60
CA THR A 78 12.13 -5.02 -0.44
C THR A 78 12.74 -4.22 -1.59
N GLY A 79 12.87 -4.85 -2.75
CA GLY A 79 13.34 -4.22 -3.98
C GLY A 79 12.32 -3.23 -4.55
N ILE A 80 12.81 -2.27 -5.34
CA ILE A 80 11.96 -1.25 -5.96
C ILE A 80 10.91 -1.84 -6.91
N ASP A 81 11.25 -2.93 -7.61
CA ASP A 81 10.33 -3.61 -8.53
C ASP A 81 9.15 -4.24 -7.80
N ALA A 82 9.33 -4.71 -6.56
CA ALA A 82 8.22 -5.20 -5.74
C ALA A 82 7.26 -4.07 -5.33
N VAL A 83 7.79 -2.87 -5.09
CA VAL A 83 6.97 -1.69 -4.82
C VAL A 83 6.19 -1.26 -6.07
N LYS A 84 6.83 -1.28 -7.23
CA LYS A 84 6.16 -1.01 -8.52
C LYS A 84 5.10 -2.07 -8.83
N ALA A 85 5.36 -3.34 -8.56
CA ALA A 85 4.37 -4.42 -8.70
C ALA A 85 3.15 -4.18 -7.79
N LEU A 86 3.38 -3.76 -6.55
CA LEU A 86 2.30 -3.38 -5.64
C LEU A 86 1.48 -2.19 -6.17
N VAL A 87 2.12 -1.13 -6.67
CA VAL A 87 1.41 0.00 -7.29
C VAL A 87 0.61 -0.44 -8.52
N GLY A 88 1.18 -1.32 -9.36
CA GLY A 88 0.48 -1.87 -10.52
C GLY A 88 -0.77 -2.66 -10.12
N PHE A 89 -0.66 -3.49 -9.08
CA PHE A 89 -1.81 -4.18 -8.49
C PHE A 89 -2.85 -3.21 -7.93
N MET A 90 -2.43 -2.18 -7.19
CA MET A 90 -3.33 -1.16 -6.65
C MET A 90 -4.08 -0.41 -7.77
N SER A 91 -3.38 -0.01 -8.83
CA SER A 91 -4.01 0.64 -9.98
C SER A 91 -5.04 -0.25 -10.67
N GLU A 92 -4.73 -1.52 -10.87
CA GLU A 92 -5.67 -2.46 -11.48
C GLU A 92 -6.87 -2.77 -10.58
N PHE A 93 -6.65 -2.87 -9.27
CA PHE A 93 -7.71 -3.09 -8.30
C PHE A 93 -8.67 -1.90 -8.25
N GLU A 94 -8.15 -0.67 -8.18
CA GLU A 94 -8.95 0.56 -8.26
C GLU A 94 -9.75 0.61 -9.57
N ARG A 95 -9.16 0.22 -10.70
CA ARG A 95 -9.87 0.18 -12.00
C ARG A 95 -11.07 -0.79 -12.00
N LYS A 96 -10.99 -1.89 -11.25
CA LYS A 96 -12.03 -2.93 -11.19
C LYS A 96 -13.13 -2.60 -10.19
N GLU A 97 -12.76 -1.97 -9.06
CA GLU A 97 -13.63 -1.85 -7.88
C GLU A 97 -14.01 -0.40 -7.51
N GLY A 98 -13.39 0.60 -8.16
CA GLY A 98 -13.71 2.03 -8.02
C GLY A 98 -14.80 2.48 -8.98
#